data_AF-A0A1Q8Z9K5-F1
#
_entry.id   AF-A0A1Q8Z9K5-F1
#
_cell.length_a   1.000
_cell.length_b   1.000
_cell.length_c   1.000
_cell.angle_alpha   90.00
_cell.angle_beta   90.00
_cell.angle_gamma   90.00
#
_symmetry.space_group_name_H-M   'P 1'
#
loop_
_entity.id
_entity.type
_entity.pdbx_description
1 polymer ?
#
loop_
_entity_poly.entity_id
_entity_poly.type
_entity_poly.pdbx_seq_one_letter_code
_entity_poly.pdbx_strand_id
1 'polypeptide(L)'
;MWSQMGDESPGPSGTYYYDKSGDVCYFWNMFDQVMLRPTLLDRFPQEGVKVLTGCGSVNFLDSKGRPNTKIASDHLPVLLKLHV
;
A
#
# COMPACT_ATOMS: atom_id res chain seq x y z
N MET A 1 -3.15 11.07 6.81
CA MET A 1 -3.69 9.83 6.20
C MET A 1 -3.26 9.71 4.74
N TRP A 2 -3.53 10.71 3.89
CA TRP A 2 -3.01 10.72 2.50
C TRP A 2 -1.48 10.81 2.41
N SER A 3 -0.83 11.55 3.32
CA SER A 3 0.65 11.58 3.36
C SER A 3 1.25 10.17 3.53
N GLN A 4 0.62 9.28 4.30
CA GLN A 4 1.11 7.91 4.53
C GLN A 4 0.73 6.90 3.43
N MET A 5 0.18 7.38 2.31
CA MET A 5 -0.18 6.58 1.15
C MET A 5 0.47 7.17 -0.11
N GLY A 6 1.75 7.55 -0.02
CA GLY A 6 2.53 8.13 -1.10
C GLY A 6 3.72 8.96 -0.60
N ASP A 7 3.44 10.13 -0.01
CA ASP A 7 4.46 11.14 0.32
C ASP A 7 5.43 10.71 1.44
N GLU A 8 4.90 10.10 2.50
CA GLU A 8 5.59 9.68 3.72
C GLU A 8 5.60 8.15 3.88
N SER A 9 5.12 7.39 2.89
CA SER A 9 5.08 5.93 2.97
C SER A 9 6.43 5.30 2.59
N PRO A 10 7.03 4.45 3.44
CA PRO A 10 8.18 3.65 3.03
C PRO A 10 7.75 2.60 2.00
N GLY A 11 8.52 2.46 0.91
CA GLY A 11 8.24 1.51 -0.16
C GLY A 11 7.67 2.18 -1.42
N PRO A 12 6.90 1.45 -2.24
CA PRO A 12 6.37 1.97 -3.51
C PRO A 12 5.27 3.03 -3.30
N SER A 13 5.13 3.93 -4.27
CA SER A 13 4.18 5.07 -4.24
C SER A 13 2.70 4.68 -4.39
N GLY A 14 2.37 3.40 -4.37
CA GLY A 14 1.03 2.85 -4.65
C GLY A 14 0.92 1.40 -4.21
N THR A 15 -0.30 0.88 -4.23
CA THR A 15 -0.57 -0.55 -4.01
C THR A 15 -0.64 -1.32 -5.31
N TYR A 16 -0.99 -0.65 -6.42
CA TYR A 16 -1.19 -1.28 -7.72
C TYR A 16 -0.25 -0.71 -8.77
N TYR A 17 0.38 -1.59 -9.56
CA TYR A 17 1.26 -1.21 -10.67
C TYR A 17 0.62 -1.56 -12.01
N TYR A 18 0.50 -0.57 -12.90
CA TYR A 18 -0.15 -0.71 -14.20
C TYR A 18 0.69 -0.07 -15.31
N ASP A 19 1.25 -0.88 -16.21
CA ASP A 19 2.12 -0.43 -17.30
C ASP A 19 1.48 -0.56 -18.69
N LYS A 20 0.23 -0.09 -18.85
CA LYS A 20 -0.33 0.04 -20.20
C LYS A 20 0.19 1.28 -20.91
N SER A 21 0.39 1.12 -22.22
CA SER A 21 0.67 2.20 -23.16
C SER A 21 -0.55 3.09 -23.32
N GLY A 22 -0.44 4.34 -22.89
CA GLY A 22 -1.43 5.41 -23.07
C GLY A 22 -0.75 6.77 -22.87
N ASP A 23 -1.40 7.84 -23.33
CA ASP A 23 -0.81 9.20 -23.31
C ASP A 23 -0.45 9.67 -21.89
N VAL A 24 -1.17 9.17 -20.87
CA VAL A 24 -0.87 9.37 -19.46
C VAL A 24 -0.80 8.01 -18.77
N CYS A 25 0.35 7.70 -18.17
CA CYS A 25 0.56 6.49 -17.40
C CYS A 25 1.36 6.81 -16.13
N TYR A 26 0.70 6.73 -14.97
CA TYR A 26 1.31 7.02 -13.67
C TYR A 26 2.08 5.81 -13.09
N PHE A 27 1.92 4.63 -13.71
CA PHE A 27 2.42 3.34 -13.25
C PHE A 27 1.87 2.90 -11.89
N TRP A 28 2.21 3.60 -10.82
CA TRP A 28 1.72 3.34 -9.47
C TRP A 28 0.38 4.05 -9.22
N ASN A 29 -0.56 3.30 -8.65
CA ASN A 29 -1.89 3.79 -8.30
C ASN A 29 -2.22 3.40 -6.85
N MET A 30 -2.99 4.26 -6.18
CA MET A 30 -3.49 4.06 -4.82
C MET A 30 -5.00 3.88 -4.83
N PHE A 31 -5.47 2.68 -5.13
CA PHE A 31 -6.90 2.37 -5.18
C PHE A 31 -7.44 1.84 -3.84
N ASP A 32 -6.56 1.29 -3.01
CA ASP A 32 -6.91 0.72 -1.71
C ASP A 32 -6.89 1.78 -0.62
N GLN A 33 -7.97 1.86 0.17
CA GLN A 33 -8.12 2.86 1.21
C GLN A 33 -8.68 2.23 2.48
N VAL A 34 -8.20 2.72 3.62
CA VAL A 34 -8.80 2.46 4.92
C VAL A 34 -9.57 3.72 5.32
N MET A 35 -10.82 3.56 5.75
CA MET A 35 -11.61 4.67 6.30
C MET A 35 -11.97 4.35 7.75
N LEU A 36 -11.60 5.24 8.66
CA LEU A 36 -11.89 5.10 10.08
C LEU A 36 -13.04 6.02 10.48
N ARG A 37 -13.92 5.51 11.34
CA ARG A 37 -14.90 6.37 12.02
C ARG A 37 -14.15 7.35 12.93
N PRO A 38 -14.60 8.60 13.07
CA PRO A 38 -13.96 9.58 13.96
C PRO A 38 -13.77 9.10 15.40
N THR A 39 -14.69 8.26 15.90
CA THR A 39 -14.62 7.68 17.25
C THR A 39 -13.46 6.70 17.46
N LEU A 40 -12.71 6.35 16.41
CA LEU A 40 -11.53 5.50 16.47
C LEU A 40 -10.22 6.29 16.38
N LEU A 41 -10.28 7.63 16.23
CA LEU A 41 -9.08 8.46 16.03
C LEU A 41 -8.12 8.39 17.22
N ASP A 42 -8.64 8.36 18.44
CA ASP A 42 -7.81 8.25 19.66
C ASP A 42 -7.03 6.92 19.74
N ARG A 43 -7.43 5.94 18.90
CA ARG A 43 -6.78 4.62 18.79
C ARG A 43 -5.84 4.54 17.60
N PHE A 44 -5.76 5.57 16.76
CA PHE A 44 -4.96 5.56 15.56
C PHE A 44 -3.54 6.08 15.87
N PRO A 45 -2.49 5.23 15.79
CA PRO A 45 -1.13 5.68 16.04
C PRO A 45 -0.57 6.44 14.83
N GLN A 46 0.52 7.18 15.06
CA GLN A 46 1.21 7.92 14.00
C GLN A 46 1.63 7.02 12.82
N GLU A 47 2.03 5.76 13.05
CA GLU A 47 2.33 4.76 12.01
C GLU A 47 1.21 3.71 11.87
N GLY A 48 -0.04 4.17 11.86
CA GLY A 48 -1.22 3.30 11.88
C GLY A 48 -1.54 2.64 10.53
N VAL A 49 -1.04 3.15 9.41
CA VAL A 49 -1.25 2.55 8.08
C VAL A 49 0.09 2.31 7.38
N LYS A 50 0.25 1.14 6.78
CA LYS A 50 1.44 0.77 5.99
C LYS A 50 1.05 -0.04 4.76
N VAL A 51 1.72 0.19 3.65
CA VAL A 51 1.70 -0.74 2.50
C VAL A 51 2.77 -1.80 2.74
N LEU A 52 2.38 -3.08 2.72
CA LEU A 52 3.31 -4.19 2.95
C LEU A 52 3.93 -4.66 1.64
N THR A 53 5.25 -4.83 1.63
CA THR A 53 6.00 -5.42 0.52
C THR A 53 6.40 -6.88 0.79
N GLY A 54 6.08 -7.41 1.98
CA GLY A 54 6.33 -8.79 2.35
C GLY A 54 5.79 -9.14 3.73
N CYS A 55 5.83 -10.42 4.07
CA CYS A 55 5.48 -10.95 5.38
C CYS A 55 6.31 -12.20 5.69
N GLY A 56 7.04 -12.19 6.81
CA GLY A 56 7.98 -13.27 7.14
C GLY A 56 9.04 -13.44 6.04
N SER A 57 9.14 -14.66 5.49
CA SER A 57 10.04 -14.96 4.37
C SER A 57 9.45 -14.71 2.99
N VAL A 58 8.17 -14.32 2.90
CA VAL A 58 7.48 -14.10 1.62
C VAL A 58 7.64 -12.64 1.19
N ASN A 59 8.22 -12.43 0.01
CA ASN A 59 8.27 -11.13 -0.64
C ASN A 59 7.08 -10.99 -1.60
N PHE A 60 6.35 -9.89 -1.50
CA PHE A 60 5.20 -9.58 -2.36
C PHE A 60 5.60 -8.84 -3.63
N LEU A 61 6.87 -8.45 -3.76
CA LEU A 61 7.42 -7.81 -4.94
C LEU A 61 8.12 -8.81 -5.86
N ASP A 62 8.05 -8.55 -7.17
CA ASP A 62 8.82 -9.25 -8.19
C ASP A 62 10.25 -8.69 -8.26
N SER A 63 11.07 -9.24 -9.17
CA SER A 63 12.44 -8.78 -9.37
C SER A 63 12.56 -7.35 -9.91
N LYS A 64 11.45 -6.73 -10.33
CA LYS A 64 11.36 -5.34 -10.79
C LYS A 64 10.77 -4.41 -9.71
N GLY A 65 10.50 -4.92 -8.51
CA GLY A 65 9.91 -4.14 -7.42
C GLY A 65 8.41 -3.86 -7.60
N ARG A 66 7.70 -4.65 -8.42
CA ARG A 66 6.26 -4.52 -8.69
C ARG A 66 5.48 -5.61 -7.95
N PRO A 67 4.16 -5.49 -7.75
CA PRO A 67 3.35 -6.54 -7.14
C PRO A 67 3.52 -7.88 -7.89
N ASN A 68 3.87 -8.92 -7.14
CA ASN A 68 4.11 -10.24 -7.69
C ASN A 68 2.81 -11.05 -7.73
N THR A 69 2.14 -10.99 -8.89
CA THR A 69 0.86 -11.68 -9.13
C THR A 69 0.93 -13.20 -9.06
N LYS A 70 2.14 -13.79 -9.14
CA LYS A 70 2.35 -15.23 -9.04
C LYS A 70 2.45 -15.72 -7.59
N ILE A 71 2.93 -14.86 -6.68
CA ILE A 71 3.12 -15.19 -5.27
C ILE A 71 1.95 -14.72 -4.41
N ALA A 72 1.41 -13.54 -4.72
CA ALA A 72 0.36 -12.91 -3.91
C ALA A 72 -0.77 -12.35 -4.77
N SER A 73 -0.65 -11.10 -5.23
CA SER A 73 -1.72 -10.34 -5.87
C SER A 73 -1.11 -9.27 -6.78
N ASP A 74 -1.92 -8.69 -7.66
CA ASP A 74 -1.59 -7.47 -8.42
C ASP A 74 -1.69 -6.19 -7.56
N HIS A 75 -2.26 -6.31 -6.36
CA HIS A 75 -2.26 -5.26 -5.34
C HIS A 75 -1.38 -5.63 -4.14
N LEU A 76 -0.69 -4.63 -3.56
CA LEU A 76 -0.01 -4.77 -2.28
C LEU A 76 -0.98 -4.62 -1.10
N PRO A 77 -0.84 -5.42 -0.03
CA PRO A 77 -1.70 -5.31 1.14
C PRO A 77 -1.51 -3.99 1.89
N VAL A 78 -2.62 -3.40 2.34
CA VAL A 78 -2.61 -2.28 3.29
C VAL A 78 -2.87 -2.81 4.70
N LEU A 79 -1.93 -2.58 5.61
CA LEU A 79 -2.04 -2.95 7.01
C LEU A 79 -2.52 -1.75 7.83
N LEU A 80 -3.59 -1.94 8.61
CA LEU A 80 -4.06 -1.02 9.63
C LEU A 80 -3.69 -1.56 11.03
N LYS A 81 -3.10 -0.71 11.86
CA LYS A 81 -2.93 -0.94 13.29
C LYS A 81 -3.74 0.05 14.10
N LEU A 82 -4.50 -0.45 15.08
CA LEU A 82 -5.22 0.34 16.08
C LEU A 82 -4.76 -0.07 17.48
N HIS A 83 -4.70 0.88 18.40
CA HIS A 83 -4.55 0.58 19.82
C HIS A 83 -5.87 0.03 20.38
N VAL A 84 -5.76 -0.97 21.24
CA VAL A 84 -6.90 -1.63 21.91
C VAL A 84 -7.13 -0.96 23.25
#